data_AF-A0A7R9MLF7-F1
#
_entry.id   AF-A0A7R9MLF7-F1
#
_cell.length_a   1.000
_cell.length_b   1.000
_cell.length_c   1.000
_cell.angle_alpha   90.00
_cell.angle_beta   90.00
_cell.angle_gamma   90.00
#
_symmetry.space_group_name_H-M   'P 1'
#
loop_
_entity.id
_entity.type
_entity.pdbx_description
1 polymer ?
#
loop_
_entity_poly.entity_id
_entity_poly.type
_entity_poly.pdbx_seq_one_letter_code
_entity_poly.pdbx_strand_id
1 'polypeptide(L)'
;GYLTCGHYAHDLCNKQGPGATLLTIHSQQEQDFLSDLLFTKHKTVDNVWVGPMVSNKKVTWVDGSKDDYTNWETGAPSNATNDCVEIELSTPNV
;
A
#
# COMPACT_ATOMS: atom_id res chain seq x y z
N GLY A 1 -1.44 10.64 -21.34
CA GLY A 1 -1.53 10.90 -19.89
C GLY A 1 -0.81 9.79 -19.20
N TYR A 2 0.13 10.09 -18.32
CA TYR A 2 0.88 9.08 -17.59
C TYR A 2 -0.04 8.45 -16.53
N LEU A 3 -0.31 7.15 -16.67
CA LEU A 3 -0.90 6.37 -15.59
C LEU A 3 0.16 6.19 -14.52
N THR A 4 -0.09 6.67 -13.31
CA THR A 4 0.79 6.37 -12.18
C THR A 4 0.53 4.94 -11.72
N CYS A 5 1.55 4.30 -11.16
CA CYS A 5 1.52 2.97 -10.54
C CYS A 5 0.28 2.71 -9.66
N GLY A 6 -0.12 3.64 -8.79
CA GLY A 6 -1.31 3.53 -7.95
C GLY A 6 -2.60 3.44 -8.77
N HIS A 7 -2.74 4.24 -9.83
CA HIS A 7 -3.88 4.15 -10.74
C HIS A 7 -3.92 2.79 -11.47
N TYR A 8 -2.77 2.31 -11.94
CA TYR A 8 -2.71 1.03 -12.65
C TYR A 8 -3.08 -0.15 -11.74
N ALA A 9 -2.55 -0.18 -10.52
CA ALA A 9 -2.83 -1.23 -9.56
C ALA A 9 -4.30 -1.18 -9.08
N HIS A 10 -4.87 0.02 -8.89
CA HIS A 10 -6.28 0.19 -8.55
C HIS A 10 -7.21 -0.33 -9.66
N ASP A 11 -6.92 -0.01 -10.92
CA ASP A 11 -7.67 -0.52 -12.07
C ASP A 11 -7.61 -2.05 -12.19
N LEU A 12 -6.49 -2.67 -11.82
CA LEU A 12 -6.36 -4.13 -11.79
C LEU A 12 -7.23 -4.76 -10.70
N CYS A 13 -7.27 -4.17 -9.51
CA CYS A 13 -8.14 -4.62 -8.42
C CYS A 13 -9.61 -4.49 -8.79
N ASN A 14 -10.02 -3.34 -9.35
CA ASN A 14 -11.41 -3.09 -9.76
C ASN A 14 -11.92 -4.10 -10.81
N LYS A 15 -11.01 -4.67 -11.62
CA LYS A 15 -11.35 -5.72 -12.60
C LYS A 15 -11.62 -7.09 -11.97
N GLN A 16 -11.24 -7.33 -10.71
CA GLN A 16 -11.47 -8.62 -10.04
C GLN A 16 -12.93 -8.81 -9.63
N GLY A 17 -13.68 -7.73 -9.43
CA GLY A 17 -15.11 -7.79 -9.17
C GLY A 17 -15.66 -6.53 -8.51
N PRO A 18 -16.99 -6.44 -8.37
CA PRO A 18 -17.63 -5.33 -7.68
C PRO A 18 -17.13 -5.20 -6.23
N GLY A 19 -16.62 -4.03 -5.88
CA GLY A 19 -16.10 -3.74 -4.53
C GLY A 19 -14.66 -4.19 -4.27
N ALA A 20 -13.98 -4.78 -5.24
CA ALA A 20 -12.56 -5.08 -5.13
C ALA A 20 -11.74 -3.80 -5.33
N THR A 21 -10.88 -3.48 -4.37
CA THR A 21 -10.03 -2.28 -4.35
C THR A 21 -8.63 -2.68 -3.90
N LEU A 22 -7.65 -1.78 -4.10
CA LEU A 22 -6.35 -1.93 -3.45
C LEU A 22 -6.52 -1.94 -1.93
N LEU A 23 -5.60 -2.64 -1.29
CA LEU A 23 -5.53 -2.78 0.15
C LEU A 23 -5.34 -1.43 0.84
N THR A 24 -6.10 -1.21 1.90
CA THR A 24 -5.99 -0.10 2.83
C THR A 24 -5.57 -0.63 4.20
N ILE A 25 -4.78 0.13 4.96
CA ILE A 25 -4.26 -0.33 6.25
C ILE A 25 -4.59 0.72 7.30
N HIS A 26 -5.41 0.34 8.28
CA HIS A 26 -5.96 1.25 9.29
C HIS A 26 -5.44 0.95 10.70
N SER A 27 -4.54 -0.03 10.85
CA SER A 27 -3.95 -0.37 12.14
C SER A 27 -2.67 -1.17 12.02
N GLN A 28 -1.85 -1.13 13.09
CA GLN A 28 -0.68 -1.99 13.22
C GLN A 28 -1.04 -3.47 13.16
N GLN A 29 -2.18 -3.84 13.74
CA GLN A 29 -2.61 -5.23 13.79
C GLN A 29 -2.97 -5.77 12.40
N GLU A 30 -3.53 -4.92 11.54
CA GLU A 30 -3.75 -5.22 10.12
C GLU A 30 -2.43 -5.32 9.36
N GLN A 31 -1.50 -4.37 9.56
CA GLN A 31 -0.15 -4.43 8.99
C GLN A 31 0.58 -5.73 9.35
N ASP A 32 0.56 -6.12 10.62
CA ASP A 32 1.24 -7.33 11.11
C ASP A 32 0.63 -8.60 10.49
N PHE A 33 -0.70 -8.66 10.42
CA PHE A 33 -1.41 -9.76 9.77
C PHE A 33 -1.05 -9.86 8.28
N LEU A 34 -0.99 -8.73 7.58
CA LEU A 34 -0.64 -8.69 6.16
C LEU A 34 0.81 -9.10 5.92
N SER A 35 1.74 -8.60 6.73
CA SER A 35 3.14 -9.01 6.68
C SER A 35 3.27 -10.52 6.89
N ASP A 36 2.65 -11.08 7.93
CA ASP A 36 2.68 -12.53 8.18
C ASP A 36 2.04 -13.33 7.04
N LEU A 37 0.91 -12.87 6.50
CA LEU A 37 0.23 -13.52 5.37
C LEU A 37 1.13 -13.54 4.12
N LEU A 38 1.73 -12.40 3.78
CA LEU A 38 2.59 -12.24 2.61
C LEU A 38 3.87 -13.08 2.73
N PHE A 39 4.51 -13.06 3.90
CA PHE A 39 5.72 -13.84 4.16
C PHE A 39 5.47 -15.35 4.29
N THR A 40 4.48 -15.76 5.07
CA THR A 40 4.30 -17.18 5.42
C THR A 40 3.46 -17.95 4.43
N LYS A 41 2.38 -17.36 3.90
CA LYS A 41 1.47 -18.05 2.97
C LYS A 41 1.87 -17.87 1.53
N HIS A 42 2.20 -16.64 1.14
CA HIS A 42 2.51 -16.32 -0.25
C HIS A 42 4.01 -16.41 -0.56
N LYS A 43 4.87 -16.46 0.47
CA LYS A 43 6.33 -16.47 0.32
C LYS A 43 6.82 -15.34 -0.59
N THR A 44 6.14 -14.20 -0.53
CA THR A 44 6.46 -13.04 -1.34
C THR A 44 7.81 -12.49 -0.90
N VAL A 45 8.74 -12.34 -1.84
CA VAL A 45 10.08 -11.77 -1.61
C VAL A 45 10.23 -10.35 -2.15
N ASP A 46 9.20 -9.87 -2.85
CA ASP A 46 9.14 -8.56 -3.47
C ASP A 46 8.18 -7.64 -2.70
N ASN A 47 8.40 -6.33 -2.78
CA ASN A 47 7.51 -5.34 -2.19
C ASN A 47 6.09 -5.44 -2.77
N VAL A 48 5.08 -5.17 -1.93
CA VAL A 48 3.66 -5.29 -2.31
C VAL A 48 3.02 -3.92 -2.37
N TRP A 49 2.52 -3.55 -3.56
CA TRP A 49 1.80 -2.30 -3.76
C TRP A 49 0.51 -2.25 -2.93
N VAL A 50 0.33 -1.15 -2.20
CA VAL A 50 -0.88 -0.84 -1.42
C VAL A 50 -1.51 0.46 -1.90
N GLY A 51 -2.76 0.67 -1.49
CA GLY A 51 -3.68 1.64 -2.09
C GLY A 51 -3.72 3.08 -1.60
N PRO A 52 -2.77 3.68 -0.86
CA PRO A 52 -2.81 5.11 -0.71
C PRO A 52 -2.33 5.83 -1.97
N MET A 53 -3.13 6.81 -2.40
CA MET A 53 -2.64 7.88 -3.27
C MET A 53 -1.99 8.94 -2.40
N VAL A 54 -0.75 9.28 -2.69
CA VAL A 54 -0.05 10.39 -2.03
C VAL A 54 -0.35 11.67 -2.82
N SER A 55 -1.22 12.53 -2.29
CA SER A 55 -1.46 13.86 -2.86
C SER A 55 -0.96 14.93 -1.89
N ASN A 56 -0.03 15.79 -2.33
CA ASN A 56 0.48 16.92 -1.53
C ASN A 56 0.98 16.53 -0.12
N LYS A 57 1.72 15.42 -0.01
CA LYS A 57 2.23 14.85 1.27
C LYS A 57 1.15 14.35 2.22
N LYS A 58 -0.10 14.24 1.76
CA LYS A 58 -1.17 13.58 2.47
C LYS A 58 -1.49 12.28 1.77
N VAL A 59 -1.53 11.22 2.56
CA VAL A 59 -1.84 9.87 2.13
C VAL A 59 -3.35 9.78 2.20
N THR A 60 -4.00 9.54 1.07
CA THR A 60 -5.45 9.32 1.04
C THR A 60 -5.67 7.91 0.54
N TRP A 61 -6.31 7.09 1.36
CA TRP A 61 -6.68 5.74 0.98
C TRP A 61 -7.74 5.77 -0.12
N VAL A 62 -7.66 4.82 -1.05
CA VAL A 62 -8.60 4.68 -2.18
C VAL A 62 -10.06 4.49 -1.76
N ASP A 63 -10.31 4.06 -0.52
CA ASP A 63 -11.66 3.92 0.07
C ASP A 63 -12.21 5.24 0.65
N GLY A 64 -11.43 6.32 0.65
CA GLY A 64 -11.80 7.63 1.20
C GLY A 64 -11.75 7.70 2.73
N SER A 65 -11.20 6.69 3.40
CA SER A 65 -10.94 6.71 4.84
C SER A 65 -9.89 7.75 5.22
N LYS A 66 -9.87 8.13 6.50
CA LYS A 66 -8.90 9.09 7.03
C LYS A 66 -7.55 8.40 7.18
N ASP A 67 -6.49 9.18 7.00
CA ASP A 67 -5.11 8.80 7.29
C ASP A 67 -4.91 8.76 8.82
N ASP A 68 -5.43 7.73 9.49
CA ASP A 68 -5.35 7.54 10.93
C ASP A 68 -4.25 6.53 11.34
N TYR A 69 -3.69 5.81 10.36
CA TYR A 69 -2.56 4.93 10.54
C TYR A 69 -1.52 5.12 9.43
N THR A 70 -0.26 5.26 9.85
CA THR A 70 0.89 5.31 8.95
C THR A 70 2.06 4.53 9.55
N ASN A 71 2.77 3.76 8.73
CA ASN A 71 3.99 3.06 9.12
C ASN A 71 5.10 3.35 8.10
N TRP A 72 5.39 4.64 7.91
CA TRP A 72 6.39 5.08 6.95
C TRP A 72 7.81 4.78 7.43
N GLU A 73 8.62 4.21 6.54
CA GLU A 73 10.06 4.12 6.72
C GLU A 73 10.70 5.51 6.88
N THR A 74 11.89 5.54 7.48
CA THR A 74 12.59 6.82 7.72
C THR A 74 12.90 7.52 6.39
N GLY A 75 12.31 8.71 6.19
CA GLY A 75 12.45 9.47 4.94
C GLY A 75 11.29 9.29 3.95
N ALA A 76 10.31 8.45 4.27
CA ALA A 76 9.04 8.33 3.56
C ALA A 76 7.91 9.14 4.27
N PRO A 77 6.88 9.60 3.53
CA PRO A 77 6.80 9.59 2.07
C PRO A 77 7.83 10.55 1.46
N SER A 78 8.55 10.11 0.41
CA SER A 78 9.50 10.98 -0.27
C SER A 78 8.75 12.07 -1.07
N ASN A 79 9.40 13.20 -1.36
CA ASN A 79 8.82 14.24 -2.24
C ASN A 79 8.69 13.77 -3.71
N ALA A 80 9.05 12.53 -4.03
CA ALA A 80 8.87 12.01 -5.38
C ALA A 80 7.38 11.89 -5.67
N THR A 81 6.96 12.50 -6.77
CA THR A 81 5.61 12.48 -7.36
C THR A 81 5.17 11.11 -7.86
N ASN A 82 5.74 10.03 -7.31
CA ASN A 82 5.38 8.68 -7.66
C ASN A 82 4.31 8.22 -6.67
N ASP A 83 3.06 8.19 -7.13
CA ASP A 83 1.86 7.78 -6.37
C ASP A 83 1.84 6.26 -6.08
N CYS A 84 2.97 5.67 -5.69
CA CYS A 84 3.10 4.27 -5.38
C CYS A 84 3.50 4.13 -3.93
N VAL A 85 2.65 3.51 -3.13
CA VAL A 85 3.00 3.11 -1.77
C VAL A 85 3.04 1.60 -1.74
N GLU A 86 4.04 1.07 -1.06
CA GLU A 86 4.26 -0.35 -0.94
C GLU A 86 4.50 -0.74 0.51
N ILE A 87 4.14 -1.98 0.85
CA ILE A 87 4.65 -2.63 2.04
C ILE A 87 6.07 -3.07 1.71
N GLU A 88 7.04 -2.54 2.46
CA GLU A 88 8.39 -3.06 2.46
C GLU A 88 8.40 -4.38 3.25
N LEU A 89 8.59 -5.48 2.53
CA LEU A 89 8.82 -6.78 3.13
C LEU A 89 10.33 -6.90 3.40
N SER A 90 10.88 -6.02 4.24
CA SER A 90 12.25 -6.22 4.72
C SER A 90 12.26 -7.48 5.57
N THR A 91 13.24 -8.34 5.33
CA THR A 91 13.47 -9.54 6.16
C THR A 91 13.40 -9.14 7.63
N PRO A 92 12.69 -9.89 8.49
CA PRO A 92 12.60 -9.54 9.89
C PRO A 92 14.01 -9.29 10.41
N ASN A 93 14.24 -8.14 11.03
CA ASN A 93 15.50 -7.86 11.71
C ASN A 93 15.73 -9.00 12.71
N VAL A 94 16.61 -9.93 12.33
CA VAL A 94 17.06 -11.04 13.19
C VAL A 94 17.98 -10.49 14.26
#